data_AF-A0A6M8SYS0-F1
#
_entry.id   AF-A0A6M8SYS0-F1
#
_cell.length_a   1.000
_cell.length_b   1.000
_cell.length_c   1.000
_cell.angle_alpha   90.00
_cell.angle_beta   90.00
_cell.angle_gamma   90.00
#
_symmetry.space_group_name_H-M   'P 1'
#
loop_
_entity.id
_entity.type
_entity.pdbx_description
1 polymer ?
#
loop_
_entity_poly.entity_id
_entity_poly.type
_entity_poly.pdbx_seq_one_letter_code
_entity_poly.pdbx_strand_id
1 'polypeptide(L)'
;MHRTVVIFLAITIGNVAFAASSDSITSVQNAFECKQRLADTPAIRSALGNKEKSELRETGLSGNYTLSQPIKVFGYELHNVHISEDADTGTSYSITLPKSELKKLAQTAKLKANDGSYYRAFKGGHIEAGNSAPGSIALSCIWAN
;
A
#
# COMPACT_ATOMS: atom_id res chain seq x y z
N MET A 1 -7.55 -24.58 30.29
CA MET A 1 -7.10 -24.78 28.89
C MET A 1 -6.19 -23.63 28.53
N HIS A 2 -4.87 -23.80 28.72
CA HIS A 2 -3.87 -22.78 28.37
C HIS A 2 -3.44 -23.01 26.92
N ARG A 3 -3.76 -22.07 26.02
CA ARG A 3 -3.23 -22.06 24.65
C ARG A 3 -1.92 -21.28 24.66
N THR A 4 -0.82 -22.01 24.54
CA THR A 4 0.52 -21.47 24.31
C THR A 4 0.52 -20.69 23.00
N VAL A 5 0.74 -19.37 23.08
CA VAL A 5 0.98 -18.52 21.92
C VAL A 5 2.46 -18.63 21.58
N VAL A 6 2.75 -19.26 20.45
CA VAL A 6 4.12 -19.33 19.92
C VAL A 6 4.40 -18.03 19.19
N ILE A 7 5.20 -17.16 19.81
CA ILE A 7 5.72 -15.94 19.18
C ILE A 7 6.95 -16.33 18.38
N PHE A 8 6.82 -16.44 17.06
CA PHE A 8 7.97 -16.51 16.16
C PHE A 8 8.51 -15.10 15.96
N LEU A 9 9.56 -14.77 16.72
CA LEU A 9 10.38 -13.58 16.50
C LEU A 9 11.40 -13.90 15.40
N ALA A 10 11.07 -13.56 14.15
CA ALA A 10 12.03 -13.53 13.06
C ALA A 10 12.50 -12.08 12.87
N ILE A 11 13.67 -11.76 13.44
CA ILE A 11 14.38 -10.51 13.16
C ILE A 11 15.16 -10.72 11.85
N THR A 12 14.65 -10.15 10.77
CA THR A 12 15.43 -9.90 9.55
C THR A 12 15.40 -8.40 9.28
N ILE A 13 16.56 -7.77 9.43
CA ILE A 13 16.81 -6.39 9.01
C ILE A 13 16.56 -6.34 7.50
N GLY A 14 15.54 -5.59 7.08
CA GLY A 14 15.32 -5.24 5.67
C GLY A 14 13.95 -5.58 5.07
N ASN A 15 13.16 -6.47 5.65
CA ASN A 15 11.80 -6.76 5.18
C ASN A 15 10.90 -7.07 6.38
N VAL A 16 9.96 -6.19 6.68
CA VAL A 16 8.97 -6.41 7.74
C VAL A 16 7.95 -7.42 7.22
N ALA A 17 8.12 -8.69 7.58
CA ALA A 17 7.15 -9.74 7.27
C ALA A 17 5.87 -9.51 8.10
N PHE A 18 4.82 -9.03 7.44
CA PHE A 18 3.52 -8.82 8.07
C PHE A 18 2.82 -10.18 8.22
N ALA A 19 2.75 -10.73 9.43
CA ALA A 19 1.92 -11.92 9.71
C ALA A 19 0.44 -11.48 9.73
N ALA A 20 -0.15 -11.36 8.55
CA ALA A 20 -1.48 -10.79 8.39
C ALA A 20 -2.56 -11.82 8.76
N SER A 21 -3.42 -11.49 9.71
CA SER A 21 -4.76 -12.09 9.75
C SER A 21 -5.49 -11.80 8.41
N SER A 22 -6.48 -12.61 8.02
CA SER A 22 -7.27 -12.41 6.80
C SER A 22 -7.83 -10.98 6.67
N ASP A 23 -8.14 -10.37 7.82
CA ASP A 23 -8.71 -9.03 7.91
C ASP A 23 -7.67 -7.94 7.61
N SER A 24 -6.41 -8.19 7.97
CA SER A 24 -5.28 -7.32 7.66
C SER A 24 -4.94 -7.34 6.16
N ILE A 25 -4.99 -8.52 5.51
CA ILE A 25 -4.80 -8.65 4.05
C ILE A 25 -5.84 -7.85 3.28
N THR A 26 -7.11 -8.00 3.66
CA THR A 26 -8.22 -7.28 3.03
C THR A 26 -8.09 -5.77 3.20
N SER A 27 -7.65 -5.32 4.38
CA SER A 27 -7.41 -3.91 4.68
C SER A 27 -6.29 -3.31 3.81
N VAL A 28 -5.17 -4.02 3.69
CA VAL A 28 -4.06 -3.60 2.81
C VAL A 28 -4.53 -3.53 1.37
N GLN A 29 -5.17 -4.59 0.87
CA GLN A 29 -5.73 -4.60 -0.49
C GLN A 29 -6.66 -3.40 -0.75
N ASN A 30 -7.59 -3.12 0.17
CA ASN A 30 -8.52 -2.00 0.05
C ASN A 30 -7.80 -0.65 0.00
N ALA A 31 -6.68 -0.48 0.70
CA ALA A 31 -5.91 0.75 0.64
C ALA A 31 -5.21 0.96 -0.70
N PHE A 32 -4.59 -0.08 -1.23
CA PHE A 32 -3.96 -0.02 -2.56
C PHE A 32 -4.99 0.12 -3.70
N GLU A 33 -6.25 -0.23 -3.46
CA GLU A 33 -7.37 0.00 -4.38
C GLU A 33 -8.14 1.31 -4.14
N CYS A 34 -7.68 2.15 -3.21
CA CYS A 34 -8.33 3.41 -2.80
C CYS A 34 -9.77 3.29 -2.31
N LYS A 35 -10.06 2.18 -1.61
CA LYS A 35 -11.36 1.95 -0.97
C LYS A 35 -11.36 2.39 0.49
N GLN A 36 -10.19 2.41 1.12
CA GLN A 36 -10.03 2.72 2.54
C GLN A 36 -8.63 3.26 2.84
N ARG A 37 -8.47 4.26 3.72
CA ARG A 37 -7.14 4.68 4.18
C ARG A 37 -6.61 3.68 5.21
N LEU A 38 -5.32 3.32 5.17
CA LEU A 38 -4.74 2.41 6.17
C LEU A 38 -4.82 2.98 7.60
N ALA A 39 -4.69 4.30 7.76
CA ALA A 39 -4.87 4.96 9.06
C ALA A 39 -6.27 4.72 9.68
N ASP A 40 -7.29 4.53 8.83
CA ASP A 40 -8.67 4.28 9.23
C ASP A 40 -8.93 2.81 9.59
N THR A 41 -7.93 1.92 9.44
CA THR A 41 -8.02 0.50 9.82
C THR A 41 -7.37 0.23 11.19
N PRO A 42 -8.16 -0.04 12.25
CA PRO A 42 -7.61 -0.24 13.61
C PRO A 42 -6.61 -1.40 13.74
N ALA A 43 -6.79 -2.48 12.97
CA ALA A 43 -5.89 -3.63 12.96
C ALA A 43 -4.51 -3.27 12.37
N ILE A 44 -4.48 -2.48 11.30
CA ILE A 44 -3.25 -1.97 10.70
C ILE A 44 -2.61 -0.95 11.63
N ARG A 45 -3.40 -0.07 12.25
CA ARG A 45 -2.92 0.87 13.27
C ARG A 45 -2.29 0.15 14.47
N SER A 46 -2.78 -1.03 14.83
CA SER A 46 -2.20 -1.83 15.93
C SER A 46 -0.95 -2.59 15.50
N ALA A 47 -0.92 -3.10 14.27
CA ALA A 47 0.25 -3.77 13.71
C ALA A 47 1.41 -2.81 13.37
N LEU A 48 1.09 -1.57 12.97
CA LEU A 48 2.05 -0.51 12.64
C LEU A 48 2.31 0.44 13.83
N GLY A 49 1.38 0.54 14.79
CA GLY A 49 1.44 1.43 15.96
C GLY A 49 1.92 0.78 17.26
N ASN A 50 2.35 -0.49 17.23
CA ASN A 50 3.14 -1.08 18.33
C ASN A 50 4.64 -0.72 18.26
N LYS A 51 5.06 0.11 17.29
CA LYS A 51 6.23 0.96 17.48
C LYS A 51 5.75 2.17 18.27
N GLU A 52 6.26 2.31 19.49
CA GLU A 52 5.78 3.32 20.44
C GLU A 52 5.62 4.69 19.79
N LYS A 53 4.52 5.34 20.18
CA LYS A 53 4.05 6.69 19.86
C LYS A 53 5.09 7.81 20.11
N SER A 54 6.32 7.47 20.47
CA SER A 54 7.45 8.37 20.72
C SER A 54 8.44 8.46 19.55
N GLU A 55 8.49 7.47 18.64
CA GLU A 55 9.45 7.46 17.50
C GLU A 55 8.77 7.63 16.13
N LEU A 56 7.46 7.37 16.03
CA LEU A 56 6.64 7.61 14.82
C LEU A 56 6.41 9.10 14.51
N ARG A 57 7.08 10.01 15.25
CA ARG A 57 7.09 11.44 14.96
C ARG A 57 8.20 11.86 14.00
N GLU A 58 9.18 11.00 13.70
CA GLU A 58 10.24 11.34 12.73
C GLU A 58 10.23 10.49 11.47
N THR A 59 9.62 9.29 11.49
CA THR A 59 9.44 8.46 10.28
C THR A 59 8.04 7.84 10.33
N GLY A 60 7.13 8.27 9.45
CA GLY A 60 5.77 7.74 9.35
C GLY A 60 5.73 6.29 8.85
N LEU A 61 4.59 5.87 8.31
CA LEU A 61 4.37 4.58 7.61
C LEU A 61 5.18 4.44 6.31
N SER A 62 5.97 5.45 5.95
CA SER A 62 6.76 5.50 4.74
C SER A 62 7.78 4.36 4.66
N GLY A 63 7.75 3.57 3.60
CA GLY A 63 8.68 2.47 3.40
C GLY A 63 8.27 1.49 2.30
N ASN A 64 9.19 0.57 1.99
CA ASN A 64 8.92 -0.60 1.15
C ASN A 64 8.61 -1.81 2.03
N TYR A 65 7.60 -2.58 1.66
CA TYR A 65 7.13 -3.73 2.42
C TYR A 65 6.99 -4.96 1.53
N THR A 66 7.54 -6.09 1.99
CA THR A 66 7.28 -7.41 1.41
C THR A 66 6.18 -8.10 2.21
N LEU A 67 5.14 -8.53 1.52
CA LEU A 67 3.98 -9.17 2.10
C LEU A 67 4.24 -10.67 2.27
N SER A 68 3.84 -11.24 3.42
CA SER A 68 3.98 -12.69 3.67
C SER A 68 3.02 -13.53 2.83
N GLN A 69 1.92 -12.92 2.39
CA GLN A 69 0.95 -13.49 1.46
C GLN A 69 0.66 -12.45 0.38
N PRO A 70 0.52 -12.87 -0.88
CA PRO A 70 0.20 -11.94 -1.94
C PRO A 70 -1.19 -11.32 -1.75
N ILE A 71 -1.31 -10.06 -2.17
CA ILE A 71 -2.60 -9.37 -2.28
C ILE A 71 -2.95 -9.19 -3.75
N LYS A 72 -4.26 -9.05 -4.05
CA LYS A 72 -4.72 -8.72 -5.41
C LYS A 72 -5.14 -7.27 -5.48
N VAL A 73 -4.42 -6.45 -6.25
CA VAL A 73 -4.73 -5.03 -6.44
C VAL A 73 -5.05 -4.79 -7.90
N PHE A 74 -6.29 -4.39 -8.20
CA PHE A 74 -6.80 -4.25 -9.58
C PHE A 74 -6.54 -5.49 -10.45
N GLY A 75 -6.62 -6.68 -9.85
CA GLY A 75 -6.39 -7.96 -10.52
C GLY A 75 -4.92 -8.37 -10.68
N TYR A 76 -3.96 -7.56 -10.21
CA TYR A 76 -2.54 -7.90 -10.15
C TYR A 76 -2.19 -8.50 -8.80
N GLU A 77 -1.48 -9.63 -8.82
CA GLU A 77 -0.95 -10.24 -7.61
C GLU A 77 0.36 -9.57 -7.21
N LEU A 78 0.43 -9.10 -5.96
CA LEU A 78 1.55 -8.31 -5.45
C LEU A 78 2.13 -8.90 -4.17
N HIS A 79 3.46 -8.96 -4.15
CA HIS A 79 4.25 -9.35 -2.99
C HIS A 79 5.01 -8.17 -2.38
N ASN A 80 5.17 -7.08 -3.12
CA ASN A 80 5.90 -5.90 -2.68
C ASN A 80 5.06 -4.65 -2.89
N VAL A 81 5.08 -3.78 -1.89
CA VAL A 81 4.33 -2.53 -1.91
C VAL A 81 5.14 -1.39 -1.30
N HIS A 82 4.86 -0.17 -1.74
CA HIS A 82 5.45 1.04 -1.21
C HIS A 82 4.37 1.90 -0.53
N ILE A 83 4.69 2.47 0.61
CA ILE A 83 3.85 3.46 1.31
C ILE A 83 4.69 4.70 1.46
N SER A 84 4.11 5.88 1.23
CA SER A 84 4.74 7.16 1.53
C SER A 84 3.72 8.08 2.18
N GLU A 85 4.07 8.63 3.33
CA GLU A 85 3.32 9.66 4.05
C GLU A 85 4.04 10.99 3.97
N ASP A 86 3.28 12.01 3.59
CA ASP A 86 3.74 13.38 3.46
C ASP A 86 2.69 14.32 4.09
N ALA A 87 3.16 15.30 4.85
CA ALA A 87 2.28 16.19 5.62
C ALA A 87 1.46 17.12 4.72
N ASP A 88 1.95 17.44 3.52
CA ASP A 88 1.34 18.39 2.60
C ASP A 88 0.45 17.69 1.57
N THR A 89 0.87 16.52 1.09
CA THR A 89 0.22 15.77 0.00
C THR A 89 -0.56 14.55 0.46
N GLY A 90 -0.39 14.14 1.71
CA GLY A 90 -1.14 13.07 2.36
C GLY A 90 -0.47 11.69 2.29
N THR A 91 -1.29 10.63 2.31
CA THR A 91 -0.76 9.25 2.31
C THR A 91 -0.91 8.63 0.94
N SER A 92 0.20 8.15 0.37
CA SER A 92 0.25 7.43 -0.89
C SER A 92 0.60 5.96 -0.71
N TYR A 93 -0.06 5.09 -1.47
CA TYR A 93 0.17 3.66 -1.53
C TYR A 93 0.49 3.30 -2.98
N SER A 94 1.74 2.93 -3.24
CA SER A 94 2.26 2.77 -4.59
C SER A 94 2.76 1.35 -4.87
N ILE A 95 2.56 0.92 -6.11
CA ILE A 95 3.06 -0.35 -6.63
C ILE A 95 3.77 -0.09 -7.95
N THR A 96 4.82 -0.85 -8.23
CA THR A 96 5.53 -0.79 -9.50
C THR A 96 5.16 -1.97 -10.36
N LEU A 97 4.73 -1.71 -11.59
CA LEU A 97 4.35 -2.71 -12.57
C LEU A 97 5.15 -2.53 -13.88
N PRO A 98 5.29 -3.57 -14.72
CA PRO A 98 5.85 -3.40 -16.06
C PRO A 98 5.04 -2.40 -16.88
N LYS A 99 5.71 -1.57 -17.68
CA LYS A 99 5.05 -0.55 -18.53
C LYS A 99 4.08 -1.15 -19.55
N SER A 100 4.27 -2.41 -19.95
CA SER A 100 3.34 -3.16 -20.81
C SER A 100 1.95 -3.31 -20.20
N GLU A 101 1.83 -3.28 -18.87
CA GLU A 101 0.56 -3.46 -18.16
C GLU A 101 -0.31 -2.20 -18.11
N LEU A 102 0.25 -1.04 -18.49
CA LEU A 102 -0.40 0.26 -18.30
C LEU A 102 -1.82 0.33 -18.89
N LYS A 103 -2.01 -0.17 -20.11
CA LYS A 103 -3.32 -0.11 -20.79
C LYS A 103 -4.37 -0.97 -20.09
N LYS A 104 -4.00 -2.20 -19.71
CA LYS A 104 -4.89 -3.14 -19.00
C LYS A 104 -5.23 -2.62 -17.60
N LEU A 105 -4.23 -2.07 -16.92
CA LEU A 105 -4.41 -1.44 -15.62
C LEU A 105 -5.36 -0.24 -15.71
N ALA A 106 -5.14 0.67 -16.66
CA ALA A 106 -5.99 1.83 -16.86
C ALA A 106 -7.46 1.43 -17.10
N GLN A 107 -7.70 0.39 -17.89
CA GLN A 107 -9.05 -0.16 -18.09
C GLN A 107 -9.64 -0.72 -16.80
N THR A 108 -8.89 -1.55 -16.08
CA THR A 108 -9.37 -2.25 -14.87
C THR A 108 -9.64 -1.28 -13.73
N ALA A 109 -8.73 -0.31 -13.52
CA ALA A 109 -8.86 0.74 -12.53
C ALA A 109 -9.73 1.92 -13.01
N LYS A 110 -10.31 1.85 -14.23
CA LYS A 110 -11.16 2.90 -14.83
C LYS A 110 -10.48 4.29 -14.83
N LEU A 111 -9.19 4.33 -15.12
CA LEU A 111 -8.41 5.56 -15.21
C LEU A 111 -8.63 6.24 -16.56
N LYS A 112 -8.57 7.57 -16.55
CA LYS A 112 -8.62 8.40 -17.76
C LYS A 112 -7.20 8.84 -18.12
N ALA A 113 -6.87 8.90 -19.40
CA ALA A 113 -5.58 9.45 -19.83
C ALA A 113 -5.46 10.93 -19.42
N ASN A 114 -4.26 11.33 -18.99
CA ASN A 114 -3.94 12.68 -18.55
C ASN A 114 -2.45 12.97 -18.83
N ASP A 115 -2.15 13.72 -19.91
CA ASP A 115 -0.81 14.22 -20.25
C ASP A 115 0.38 13.28 -19.98
N GLY A 116 0.32 12.06 -20.53
CA GLY A 116 1.39 11.06 -20.40
C GLY A 116 1.29 10.18 -19.16
N SER A 117 0.28 10.39 -18.31
CA SER A 117 -0.13 9.50 -17.22
C SER A 117 -1.62 9.13 -17.34
N TYR A 118 -2.12 8.39 -16.35
CA TYR A 118 -3.52 8.00 -16.22
C TYR A 118 -4.01 8.37 -14.82
N TYR A 119 -5.23 8.88 -14.73
CA TYR A 119 -5.75 9.50 -13.51
C TYR A 119 -7.22 9.15 -13.25
N ARG A 120 -7.59 9.03 -11.97
CA ARG A 120 -8.98 8.97 -11.52
C ARG A 120 -9.15 9.57 -10.12
N ALA A 121 -9.90 10.65 -10.01
CA ALA A 121 -10.30 11.20 -8.71
C ALA A 121 -11.34 10.33 -7.99
N PHE A 122 -11.33 10.38 -6.66
CA PHE A 122 -12.38 9.84 -5.79
C PHE A 122 -12.57 10.76 -4.57
N LYS A 123 -13.60 10.51 -3.75
CA LYS A 123 -13.82 11.31 -2.54
C LYS A 123 -12.68 11.08 -1.55
N GLY A 124 -11.87 12.10 -1.30
CA GLY A 124 -10.73 12.05 -0.37
C GLY A 124 -9.39 11.75 -1.03
N GLY A 125 -9.29 11.73 -2.36
CA GLY A 125 -8.02 11.46 -3.04
C GLY A 125 -8.11 11.20 -4.53
N HIS A 126 -7.06 10.59 -5.08
CA HIS A 126 -7.01 10.18 -6.48
C HIS A 126 -6.10 8.97 -6.70
N ILE A 127 -6.28 8.34 -7.86
CA ILE A 127 -5.42 7.28 -8.37
C ILE A 127 -4.63 7.86 -9.54
N GLU A 128 -3.33 7.63 -9.55
CA GLU A 128 -2.46 7.96 -10.67
C GLU A 128 -1.67 6.73 -11.13
N ALA A 129 -1.55 6.53 -12.44
CA ALA A 129 -0.61 5.59 -13.02
C ALA A 129 0.29 6.30 -14.05
N GLY A 130 1.60 6.31 -13.80
CA GLY A 130 2.57 7.06 -14.60
C GLY A 130 3.90 6.33 -14.72
N ASN A 131 4.78 6.81 -15.61
CA ASN A 131 6.13 6.26 -15.70
C ASN A 131 6.89 6.51 -14.40
N SER A 132 7.61 5.50 -13.89
CA SER A 132 8.38 5.61 -12.64
C SER A 132 9.88 5.43 -12.90
N ALA A 133 10.28 4.25 -13.39
CA ALA A 133 11.62 3.98 -13.90
C ALA A 133 11.54 3.42 -15.34
N PRO A 134 12.65 3.39 -16.12
CA PRO A 134 12.66 2.81 -17.46
C PRO A 134 12.03 1.41 -17.49
N GLY A 135 11.04 1.21 -18.36
CA GLY A 135 10.31 -0.06 -18.49
C GLY A 135 9.24 -0.33 -17.43
N SER A 136 9.00 0.60 -16.50
CA SER A 136 8.04 0.42 -15.41
C SER A 136 7.08 1.60 -15.27
N ILE A 137 5.94 1.34 -14.63
CA ILE A 137 4.97 2.33 -14.20
C ILE A 137 4.79 2.23 -12.69
N ALA A 138 4.55 3.37 -12.04
CA ALA A 138 4.00 3.39 -10.69
C ALA A 138 2.49 3.57 -10.79
N LEU A 139 1.75 2.77 -10.03
CA LEU A 139 0.34 3.01 -9.72
C LEU A 139 0.27 3.45 -8.27
N SER A 140 -0.25 4.65 -8.04
CA SER A 140 -0.33 5.27 -6.73
C SER A 140 -1.78 5.55 -6.37
N CYS A 141 -2.19 5.07 -5.22
CA CYS A 141 -3.38 5.52 -4.53
C CYS A 141 -3.00 6.66 -3.59
N ILE A 142 -3.50 7.88 -3.79
CA ILE A 142 -3.12 9.07 -3.02
C ILE A 142 -4.35 9.59 -2.28
N TRP A 143 -4.28 9.59 -0.95
CA TRP A 143 -5.30 10.19 -0.08
C TRP A 143 -4.89 11.59 0.30
N ALA A 144 -5.76 12.56 0.05
CA ALA A 144 -5.58 13.92 0.53
C ALA A 144 -5.70 13.96 2.07
N ASN A 145 -4.98 14.89 2.68
CA ASN A 145 -5.12 15.19 4.12
C ASN A 145 -6.43 15.90 4.45
#